data_AF-A0A060SYK2-F1
#
_entry.id   AF-A0A060SYK2-F1
#
_cell.length_a   1.000
_cell.length_b   1.000
_cell.length_c   1.000
_cell.angle_alpha   90.00
_cell.angle_beta   90.00
_cell.angle_gamma   90.00
#
_symmetry.space_group_name_H-M   'P 1'
#
loop_
_entity.id
_entity.type
_entity.pdbx_description
1 polymer ?
#
loop_
_entity_poly.entity_id
_entity_poly.type
_entity_poly.pdbx_seq_one_letter_code
_entity_poly.pdbx_strand_id
1 'polypeptide(L)'
;MVVGDVGRDDEVPELSSTVPYDAFKADIYALGNLLDKEYEQRYHRLEFLRPIIATMKQRQPELRLPADELVVLYKQILHTVNKNAPQWRLGLKSEGPYERMLNDTVAVARNGINNLKRYVG
;
A
#
# COMPACT_ATOMS: atom_id res chain seq x y z
N MET A 1 -17.94 20.40 -3.09
CA MET A 1 -17.18 20.69 -4.34
C MET A 1 -16.27 21.87 -4.09
N VAL A 2 -15.06 21.82 -4.62
CA VAL A 2 -14.01 22.86 -4.45
C VAL A 2 -13.42 23.23 -5.81
N VAL A 3 -12.79 24.40 -5.90
CA VAL A 3 -12.08 24.89 -7.09
C VAL A 3 -10.62 25.15 -6.69
N GLY A 4 -9.65 24.73 -7.50
CA GLY A 4 -8.25 24.96 -7.21
C GLY A 4 -7.31 24.06 -8.03
N ASP A 5 -6.23 24.65 -8.52
CA ASP A 5 -5.16 24.03 -9.31
C ASP A 5 -3.87 23.83 -8.49
N VAL A 6 -4.00 23.89 -7.16
CA VAL A 6 -2.90 23.67 -6.21
C VAL A 6 -3.36 22.58 -5.25
N GLY A 7 -3.29 21.33 -5.72
CA GLY A 7 -3.48 20.14 -4.90
C GLY A 7 -2.17 19.73 -4.23
N ARG A 8 -2.22 18.78 -3.29
CA ARG A 8 -0.99 18.15 -2.76
C ARG A 8 -0.48 17.01 -3.66
N ASP A 9 -1.30 16.58 -4.62
CA ASP A 9 -0.96 15.66 -5.70
C ASP A 9 -1.54 16.20 -7.01
N ASP A 10 -0.69 16.80 -7.85
CA ASP A 10 -1.08 17.42 -9.13
C ASP A 10 -1.47 16.37 -10.19
N GLU A 11 -1.37 15.07 -9.89
CA GLU A 11 -1.73 13.98 -10.81
C GLU A 11 -3.20 13.59 -10.77
N VAL A 12 -4.00 14.22 -9.90
CA VAL A 12 -5.45 14.00 -9.86
C VAL A 12 -6.07 14.51 -11.18
N PRO A 13 -6.71 13.64 -11.98
CA PRO A 13 -7.08 13.97 -13.36
C PRO A 13 -8.21 14.99 -13.48
N GLU A 14 -8.98 15.21 -12.42
CA GLU A 14 -10.06 16.19 -12.37
C GLU A 14 -9.68 17.53 -11.73
N LEU A 15 -8.41 17.72 -11.34
CA LEU A 15 -7.95 19.02 -10.83
C LEU A 15 -8.22 20.12 -11.85
N SER A 16 -8.88 21.18 -11.39
CA SER A 16 -9.24 22.32 -12.23
C SER A 16 -9.35 23.60 -11.40
N SER A 17 -8.76 24.68 -11.92
CA SER A 17 -8.91 26.05 -11.41
C SER A 17 -10.25 26.70 -11.76
N THR A 18 -11.05 26.08 -12.64
CA THR A 18 -12.26 26.70 -13.20
C THR A 18 -13.50 25.84 -13.04
N VAL A 19 -13.33 24.51 -13.02
CA VAL A 19 -14.43 23.55 -12.86
C VAL A 19 -14.43 23.00 -11.43
N PRO A 20 -15.54 23.14 -10.68
CA PRO A 20 -15.65 22.53 -9.36
C PRO A 20 -15.56 21.01 -9.44
N TYR A 21 -14.77 20.41 -8.55
CA TYR A 21 -14.63 18.95 -8.42
C TYR A 21 -14.93 18.47 -7.00
N ASP A 22 -15.09 17.16 -6.85
CA ASP A 22 -15.27 16.53 -5.55
C ASP A 22 -13.91 16.27 -4.88
N ALA A 23 -13.60 17.10 -3.86
CA ALA A 23 -12.37 16.99 -3.08
C ALA A 23 -12.21 15.60 -2.43
N PHE A 24 -13.31 14.97 -2.01
CA PHE A 24 -13.24 13.67 -1.35
C PHE A 24 -12.77 12.58 -2.32
N LYS A 25 -13.24 12.63 -3.58
CA LYS A 25 -12.78 11.72 -4.61
C LYS A 25 -11.33 12.00 -5.02
N ALA A 26 -10.94 13.27 -5.07
CA ALA A 26 -9.56 13.68 -5.32
C ALA A 26 -8.60 13.11 -4.24
N ASP A 27 -8.97 13.21 -2.97
CA ASP A 27 -8.19 12.64 -1.85
C ASP A 27 -8.05 11.11 -1.97
N ILE A 28 -9.11 10.40 -2.37
CA ILE A 28 -9.05 8.96 -2.62
C ILE A 28 -8.06 8.63 -3.73
N TYR A 29 -8.03 9.41 -4.81
CA TYR A 29 -7.06 9.21 -5.89
C TYR A 29 -5.63 9.46 -5.42
N ALA A 30 -5.40 10.55 -4.68
CA ALA A 30 -4.09 10.89 -4.12
C ALA A 30 -3.58 9.79 -3.16
N LEU A 31 -4.46 9.23 -2.33
CA LEU A 31 -4.12 8.08 -1.47
C LEU A 31 -3.78 6.82 -2.30
N GLY A 32 -4.53 6.56 -3.38
CA GLY A 32 -4.23 5.47 -4.30
C GLY A 32 -2.87 5.63 -4.97
N ASN A 33 -2.53 6.85 -5.37
CA ASN A 33 -1.23 7.22 -5.93
C ASN A 33 -0.08 7.02 -4.94
N LEU A 34 -0.28 7.42 -3.69
CA LEU A 34 0.68 7.21 -2.61
C LEU A 34 0.92 5.71 -2.39
N LEU A 35 -0.14 4.90 -2.31
CA LEU A 35 -0.03 3.45 -2.14
C LEU A 35 0.68 2.77 -3.32
N ASP A 36 0.45 3.24 -4.54
CA ASP A 36 1.11 2.74 -5.73
C ASP A 36 2.63 3.05 -5.72
N LYS A 37 2.98 4.34 -5.62
CA LYS A 37 4.37 4.81 -5.76
C LYS A 37 5.25 4.52 -4.56
N GLU A 38 4.72 4.69 -3.36
CA GLU A 38 5.52 4.57 -2.13
C GLU A 38 5.54 3.14 -1.61
N TYR A 39 4.54 2.31 -1.95
CA TYR A 39 4.42 0.96 -1.42
C TYR A 39 4.48 -0.13 -2.49
N GLU A 40 3.49 -0.22 -3.38
CA GLU A 40 3.41 -1.31 -4.37
C GLU A 40 4.68 -1.37 -5.20
N GLN A 41 5.14 -0.24 -5.73
CA GLN A 41 6.30 -0.19 -6.63
C GLN A 41 7.62 -0.39 -5.89
N ARG A 42 7.70 0.00 -4.60
CA ARG A 42 8.96 -0.01 -3.84
C ARG A 42 9.20 -1.27 -3.05
N TYR A 43 8.16 -2.00 -2.64
CA TYR A 43 8.33 -3.17 -1.79
C TYR A 43 7.79 -4.44 -2.43
N HIS A 44 8.45 -5.56 -2.16
CA HIS A 44 7.95 -6.87 -2.51
C HIS A 44 6.80 -7.30 -1.58
N ARG A 45 5.99 -8.27 -2.05
CA ARG A 45 4.90 -8.90 -1.28
C ARG A 45 3.72 -7.95 -1.01
N LEU A 46 3.65 -6.80 -1.68
CA LEU A 46 2.54 -5.84 -1.61
C LEU A 46 1.65 -5.88 -2.86
N GLU A 47 1.80 -6.89 -3.72
CA GLU A 47 0.99 -7.04 -4.94
C GLU A 47 -0.50 -7.24 -4.61
N PHE A 48 -0.82 -7.68 -3.39
CA PHE A 48 -2.19 -7.77 -2.88
C PHE A 48 -2.88 -6.40 -2.77
N LEU A 49 -2.14 -5.28 -2.75
CA LEU A 49 -2.72 -3.93 -2.75
C LEU A 49 -3.20 -3.49 -4.13
N ARG A 50 -2.78 -4.15 -5.22
CA ARG A 50 -3.14 -3.75 -6.60
C ARG A 50 -4.65 -3.62 -6.83
N PRO A 51 -5.51 -4.54 -6.35
CA PRO A 51 -6.95 -4.42 -6.58
C PRO A 51 -7.53 -3.16 -5.92
N ILE A 52 -7.15 -2.86 -4.67
CA ILE A 52 -7.65 -1.66 -3.99
C ILE A 52 -7.07 -0.38 -4.61
N ILE A 53 -5.79 -0.35 -4.97
CA ILE A 53 -5.16 0.77 -5.68
C ILE A 53 -5.89 1.05 -7.00
N ALA A 54 -6.24 0.02 -7.76
CA ALA A 54 -6.97 0.17 -9.03
C ALA A 54 -8.37 0.79 -8.84
N THR A 55 -9.05 0.48 -7.73
CA THR A 55 -10.35 1.11 -7.42
C THR A 55 -10.21 2.57 -7.00
N MET A 56 -9.11 2.94 -6.33
CA MET A 56 -8.84 4.30 -5.88
C MET A 56 -8.37 5.21 -7.03
N LYS A 57 -7.58 4.66 -7.97
CA LYS A 57 -7.00 5.39 -9.11
C LYS A 57 -7.89 5.43 -10.36
N GLN A 58 -9.20 5.21 -10.23
CA GLN A 58 -10.11 5.33 -11.37
C GLN A 58 -10.08 6.76 -11.93
N ARG A 59 -9.99 6.90 -13.25
CA ARG A 59 -9.92 8.23 -13.89
C ARG A 59 -11.21 9.02 -13.68
N GLN A 60 -12.35 8.35 -13.73
CA GLN A 60 -13.65 8.96 -13.44
C GLN A 60 -13.88 8.96 -11.92
N PRO A 61 -14.07 10.12 -11.27
CA PRO A 61 -14.28 10.22 -9.83
C PRO A 61 -15.48 9.40 -9.32
N GLU A 62 -16.54 9.33 -10.14
CA GLU A 62 -17.78 8.58 -9.89
C GLU A 62 -17.51 7.08 -9.68
N LEU A 63 -16.51 6.52 -10.38
CA LEU A 63 -16.17 5.10 -10.34
C LEU A 63 -15.26 4.74 -9.16
N ARG A 64 -14.73 5.72 -8.43
CA ARG A 64 -13.90 5.46 -7.24
C ARG A 64 -14.80 5.04 -6.10
N LEU A 65 -14.47 3.91 -5.46
CA LEU A 65 -15.19 3.45 -4.29
C LEU A 65 -15.10 4.48 -3.15
N PRO A 66 -16.17 4.71 -2.38
CA PRO A 66 -16.11 5.54 -1.18
C PRO A 66 -15.29 4.87 -0.07
N ALA A 67 -14.87 5.65 0.92
CA ALA A 67 -13.90 5.20 1.93
C ALA A 67 -14.39 4.01 2.78
N ASP A 68 -15.68 3.95 3.09
CA ASP A 68 -16.31 2.85 3.82
C ASP A 68 -16.26 1.53 3.04
N GLU A 69 -16.57 1.57 1.75
CA GLU A 69 -16.45 0.40 0.85
C GLU A 69 -14.99 -0.01 0.65
N LEU A 70 -14.06 0.94 0.55
CA LEU A 70 -12.62 0.67 0.48
C LEU A 70 -12.12 -0.07 1.73
N VAL A 71 -12.61 0.30 2.91
CA VAL A 71 -12.26 -0.40 4.16
C VAL A 71 -12.77 -1.84 4.16
N VAL A 72 -13.98 -2.08 3.65
CA VAL A 72 -14.53 -3.44 3.52
C VAL A 72 -13.70 -4.27 2.53
N LEU A 73 -13.42 -3.72 1.34
CA LEU A 73 -12.59 -4.36 0.33
C LEU A 73 -11.19 -4.68 0.87
N TYR A 74 -10.58 -3.73 1.58
CA TYR A 74 -9.26 -3.93 2.19
C TYR A 74 -9.27 -5.08 3.18
N LYS A 75 -10.28 -5.17 4.05
CA LYS A 75 -10.42 -6.30 4.99
C LYS A 75 -10.55 -7.63 4.26
N GLN A 76 -11.35 -7.70 3.20
CA GLN A 76 -11.50 -8.90 2.38
C GLN A 76 -10.16 -9.33 1.75
N ILE A 77 -9.40 -8.38 1.22
CA ILE A 77 -8.04 -8.61 0.69
C ILE A 77 -7.12 -9.14 1.80
N LEU A 78 -7.15 -8.56 3.01
CA LEU A 78 -6.32 -9.04 4.11
C LEU A 78 -6.62 -10.49 4.52
N HIS A 79 -7.86 -10.96 4.32
CA HIS A 79 -8.21 -12.35 4.57
C HIS A 79 -7.57 -13.33 3.56
N THR A 80 -7.20 -12.88 2.36
CA THR A 80 -6.53 -13.72 1.35
C THR A 80 -5.01 -13.76 1.55
N VAL A 81 -4.44 -12.83 2.33
CA VAL A 81 -3.01 -12.80 2.63
C VAL A 81 -2.66 -13.83 3.71
N ASN A 82 -1.67 -14.68 3.44
CA ASN A 82 -1.20 -15.69 4.38
C ASN A 82 -0.55 -15.05 5.62
N LYS A 83 -1.24 -15.12 6.76
CA LYS A 83 -0.78 -14.56 8.05
C LYS A 83 0.49 -15.20 8.60
N ASN A 84 0.85 -16.39 8.10
CA ASN A 84 2.04 -17.14 8.52
C ASN A 84 3.25 -16.88 7.62
N ALA A 85 3.17 -15.95 6.67
CA ALA A 85 4.32 -15.56 5.88
C ALA A 85 5.44 -15.02 6.80
N PRO A 86 6.68 -15.53 6.68
CA PRO A 86 7.78 -15.16 7.56
C PRO A 86 8.11 -13.68 7.33
N GLN A 87 7.64 -12.87 8.26
CA GLN A 87 7.97 -11.48 8.53
C GLN A 87 7.65 -10.49 7.41
N TRP A 88 6.70 -9.62 7.75
CA TRP A 88 6.28 -8.38 7.10
C TRP A 88 7.39 -7.32 7.03
N ARG A 89 8.64 -7.72 6.77
CA ARG A 89 9.67 -6.75 6.44
C ARG A 89 9.35 -6.24 5.04
N LEU A 90 9.17 -4.93 4.94
CA LEU A 90 9.11 -4.19 3.69
C LEU A 90 10.47 -4.33 3.00
N GLY A 91 10.66 -5.44 2.28
CA GLY A 91 11.87 -5.68 1.49
C GLY A 91 11.80 -4.85 0.22
N LEU A 92 12.75 -3.93 0.04
CA LEU A 92 12.81 -3.04 -1.11
C LEU A 92 12.99 -3.85 -2.39
N LYS A 93 12.30 -3.48 -3.48
CA LYS A 93 12.48 -4.11 -4.80
C LYS A 93 13.85 -3.85 -5.43
N SER A 94 14.55 -2.83 -4.93
CA SER A 94 15.92 -2.49 -5.34
C SER A 94 17.00 -3.31 -4.61
N GLU A 95 16.65 -4.10 -3.61
CA GLU A 95 17.62 -4.99 -2.93
C GLU A 95 18.03 -6.13 -3.86
N GLY A 96 19.34 -6.39 -3.93
CA GLY A 96 19.86 -7.50 -4.74
C GLY A 96 19.32 -8.85 -4.23
N PRO A 97 19.04 -9.83 -5.10
CA PRO A 97 18.48 -11.12 -4.70
C PRO A 97 19.31 -11.87 -3.64
N TYR A 98 20.62 -11.62 -3.57
CA TYR A 98 21.52 -12.19 -2.55
C TYR A 98 21.39 -11.53 -1.17
N GLU A 99 21.22 -10.21 -1.11
CA GLU A 99 21.02 -9.48 0.17
C GLU A 99 19.70 -9.88 0.84
N ARG A 100 18.67 -10.14 0.01
CA ARG A 100 17.35 -10.58 0.46
C ARG A 100 17.38 -11.93 1.17
N MET A 101 18.09 -12.92 0.62
CA MET A 101 18.22 -14.25 1.25
C MET A 101 18.98 -14.16 2.59
N LEU A 102 20.06 -13.37 2.65
CA LEU A 102 20.85 -13.20 3.86
C LEU A 102 20.05 -12.52 4.96
N ASN A 103 19.35 -11.42 4.65
CA ASN A 103 18.54 -10.68 5.61
C ASN A 103 17.35 -11.50 6.14
N ASP A 104 16.66 -12.24 5.27
CA ASP A 104 15.56 -13.13 5.66
C ASP A 104 16.06 -14.27 6.56
N THR A 105 17.23 -14.87 6.26
CA THR A 105 17.83 -15.95 7.06
C THR A 105 18.27 -15.47 8.43
N VAL A 106 18.90 -14.30 8.51
CA VAL A 106 19.40 -13.72 9.76
C VAL A 106 18.25 -13.36 10.71
N ALA A 107 17.12 -12.87 10.18
CA ALA A 107 15.95 -12.54 10.99
C ALA A 107 15.26 -13.77 11.58
N VAL A 108 15.23 -14.89 10.86
CA VAL A 108 14.69 -16.17 11.36
C VAL A 108 15.63 -16.77 12.41
N ALA A 109 16.95 -16.76 12.18
CA ALA A 109 17.94 -17.28 13.12
C ALA A 109 17.96 -16.51 14.45
N ARG A 110 17.87 -15.17 14.41
CA ARG A 110 17.87 -14.34 15.62
C ARG A 110 16.64 -14.58 16.50
N ASN A 111 15.48 -14.83 15.90
CA ASN A 111 14.25 -15.16 16.62
C ASN A 111 14.31 -16.59 17.21
N GLY A 112 14.92 -17.55 16.50
CA GLY A 112 15.14 -18.91 17.02
C GLY A 112 16.07 -18.94 18.24
N ILE A 113 17.17 -18.19 18.20
CA ILE A 113 18.16 -18.13 19.29
C ILE A 113 17.58 -17.44 20.54
N ASN A 114 16.78 -16.38 20.38
CA ASN A 114 16.14 -15.70 21.50
C ASN A 114 15.05 -16.57 22.19
N ASN A 115 14.36 -17.42 21.44
CA ASN A 115 13.38 -18.36 22.01
C ASN A 115 14.06 -19.55 22.72
N LEU A 116 15.22 -20.01 22.24
CA LEU A 116 16.01 -21.05 22.93
C LEU A 116 16.62 -20.56 24.24
N LYS A 117 17.09 -19.30 24.31
CA LYS A 117 17.61 -18.70 25.55
C LYS A 117 16.58 -18.60 26.67
N ARG A 118 15.28 -18.63 26.37
CA ARG A 118 14.19 -18.60 27.37
C ARG A 118 13.90 -19.96 28.01
N TYR A 119 14.39 -21.07 27.45
CA TYR A 119 14.15 -22.42 27.95
C TYR A 119 15.35 -23.03 28.69
N VAL A 120 16.53 -22.39 28.62
CA VAL A 120 17.77 -22.86 29.28
C VAL A 120 18.21 -21.87 30.37
N GLY A 121 17.26 -21.14 30.96
CA GLY A 121 17.47 -20.28 32.13
C GLY A 121 16.60 -20.74 33.28
#